data_AF-A0A2V8DWH9-F1
#
_entry.id   AF-A0A2V8DWH9-F1
#
_cell.length_a   1.000
_cell.length_b   1.000
_cell.length_c   1.000
_cell.angle_alpha   90.00
_cell.angle_beta   90.00
_cell.angle_gamma   90.00
#
_symmetry.space_group_name_H-M   'P 1'
#
loop_
_entity.id
_entity.type
_entity.pdbx_description
1 polymer ?
#
loop_
_entity_poly.entity_id
_entity_poly.type
_entity_poly.pdbx_seq_one_letter_code
_entity_poly.pdbx_strand_id
1 'polypeptide(L)'
;MRQALVVVALLAGTVSALAQGQRFRYAEPIRPNAPYDGKFTFVRLRYGPPTQYAMQRIPWSHDYPTGERHFMQIMNEVTLLAPHIEETNIHALNDPELFRHPVAYMAEPGFWTLTETEAASFRAYLQKGGFVIFDDFAENRG
;
A
#
# COMPACT_ATOMS: atom_id res chain seq x y z
N MET A 1 -44.80 2.94 -26.98
CA MET A 1 -43.94 3.98 -26.35
C MET A 1 -43.61 3.69 -24.89
N ARG A 2 -44.55 3.30 -24.02
CA ARG A 2 -44.26 3.02 -22.58
C ARG A 2 -43.27 1.87 -22.33
N GLN A 3 -43.30 0.79 -23.12
CA GLN A 3 -42.39 -0.35 -22.94
C GLN A 3 -40.93 -0.04 -23.34
N ALA A 4 -40.73 0.79 -24.36
CA ALA A 4 -39.38 1.23 -24.78
C ALA A 4 -38.68 2.08 -23.71
N LEU A 5 -39.44 2.93 -23.00
CA LEU A 5 -38.94 3.75 -21.89
C LEU A 5 -38.50 2.91 -20.67
N VAL A 6 -39.22 1.83 -20.36
CA VAL A 6 -38.87 0.92 -19.25
C VAL A 6 -37.57 0.16 -19.54
N VAL A 7 -37.37 -0.30 -20.78
CA VAL A 7 -36.16 -1.01 -21.19
C VAL A 7 -34.94 -0.09 -21.17
N VAL A 8 -35.08 1.16 -21.64
CA VAL A 8 -33.99 2.16 -21.59
C VAL A 8 -33.62 2.53 -20.15
N ALA A 9 -34.61 2.67 -19.25
CA ALA A 9 -34.34 2.94 -17.83
C ALA A 9 -33.64 1.77 -17.13
N LEU A 10 -34.02 0.52 -17.43
CA LEU A 10 -33.36 -0.68 -16.90
C LEU A 10 -31.92 -0.82 -17.42
N LEU A 11 -31.70 -0.58 -18.71
CA LEU A 11 -30.35 -0.59 -19.31
C LEU A 11 -29.47 0.51 -18.70
N ALA A 12 -29.98 1.74 -18.53
CA ALA A 12 -29.25 2.83 -17.88
C ALA A 12 -28.91 2.52 -16.40
N GLY A 13 -29.83 1.87 -15.69
CA GLY A 13 -29.61 1.41 -14.31
C GLY A 13 -28.51 0.35 -14.20
N THR A 14 -28.51 -0.65 -15.10
CA THR A 14 -27.48 -1.70 -15.13
C THR A 14 -26.10 -1.17 -15.51
N VAL A 15 -26.00 -0.25 -16.49
CA VAL A 15 -24.74 0.39 -16.86
C VAL A 15 -24.19 1.23 -15.71
N SER A 16 -25.04 1.97 -15.00
CA SER A 16 -24.62 2.76 -13.82
C SER A 16 -24.14 1.87 -12.68
N ALA A 17 -24.83 0.75 -12.40
CA ALA A 17 -24.42 -0.21 -11.38
C ALA A 17 -23.08 -0.89 -11.71
N LEU A 18 -22.85 -1.25 -12.99
CA LEU A 18 -21.58 -1.82 -13.45
C LEU A 18 -20.44 -0.79 -13.41
N ALA A 19 -20.70 0.46 -13.80
CA ALA A 19 -19.73 1.55 -13.71
C ALA A 19 -19.37 1.88 -12.25
N GLN A 20 -20.33 1.79 -11.33
CA GLN A 20 -20.10 1.97 -9.90
C GLN A 20 -19.33 0.78 -9.30
N GLY A 21 -19.61 -0.45 -9.74
CA GLY A 21 -18.84 -1.65 -9.37
C GLY A 21 -17.37 -1.62 -9.83
N GLN A 22 -17.06 -0.96 -10.96
CA GLN A 22 -15.69 -0.75 -11.40
C GLN A 22 -14.89 0.20 -10.50
N ARG A 23 -15.54 1.16 -9.81
CA ARG A 23 -14.86 2.06 -8.85
C ARG A 23 -14.33 1.34 -7.62
N PHE A 24 -15.00 0.26 -7.19
CA PHE A 24 -14.55 -0.56 -6.05
C PHE A 24 -13.60 -1.70 -6.47
N ARG A 25 -13.45 -1.95 -7.77
CA ARG A 25 -12.59 -3.02 -8.32
C ARG A 25 -11.08 -2.75 -8.19
N TYR A 26 -10.72 -1.52 -7.78
CA TYR A 26 -9.34 -1.06 -7.60
C TYR A 26 -9.00 -0.76 -6.13
N ALA A 27 -9.82 -1.23 -5.18
CA ALA A 27 -9.58 -1.12 -3.76
C ALA A 27 -9.26 -2.50 -3.19
N GLU A 28 -8.00 -2.72 -2.79
CA GLU A 28 -7.59 -3.95 -2.13
C GLU A 28 -7.72 -3.77 -0.61
N PRO A 29 -8.42 -4.65 0.12
CA PRO A 29 -8.45 -4.59 1.58
C PRO A 29 -7.06 -4.82 2.16
N ILE A 30 -6.63 -3.94 3.06
CA ILE A 30 -5.36 -4.11 3.77
C ILE A 30 -5.51 -5.28 4.74
N ARG A 31 -4.66 -6.30 4.55
CA ARG A 31 -4.63 -7.46 5.42
C ARG A 31 -3.76 -7.17 6.64
N PRO A 32 -3.97 -7.89 7.76
CA PRO A 32 -3.08 -7.80 8.91
C PRO A 32 -1.63 -8.11 8.51
N ASN A 33 -0.68 -7.40 9.14
CA ASN A 33 0.74 -7.70 9.00
C ASN A 33 1.05 -9.13 9.46
N ALA A 34 2.07 -9.74 8.85
CA ALA A 34 2.56 -11.04 9.31
C ALA A 34 3.04 -10.94 10.78
N PRO A 35 2.78 -11.96 11.62
CA PRO A 35 3.39 -12.05 12.94
C PRO A 35 4.91 -11.97 12.82
N TYR A 36 5.55 -11.26 13.75
CA TYR A 36 7.00 -11.15 13.75
C TYR A 36 7.65 -12.49 14.17
N ASP A 37 8.30 -13.15 13.22
CA ASP A 37 9.02 -14.42 13.39
C ASP A 37 10.52 -14.32 13.05
N GLY A 38 11.04 -13.09 12.90
CA GLY A 38 12.45 -12.81 12.62
C GLY A 38 12.86 -12.99 11.15
N LYS A 39 11.93 -13.38 10.26
CA LYS A 39 12.20 -13.43 8.82
C LYS A 39 12.39 -12.03 8.25
N PHE A 40 13.14 -11.95 7.15
CA PHE A 40 13.21 -10.71 6.39
C PHE A 40 11.84 -10.38 5.79
N THR A 41 11.39 -9.15 6.00
CA THR A 41 10.12 -8.64 5.50
C THR A 41 10.35 -7.29 4.85
N PHE A 42 9.87 -7.14 3.61
CA PHE A 42 9.85 -5.86 2.94
C PHE A 42 8.64 -5.05 3.41
N VAL A 43 8.91 -4.01 4.21
CA VAL A 43 7.88 -3.18 4.85
C VAL A 43 7.54 -1.98 3.99
N ARG A 44 6.26 -1.82 3.64
CA ARG A 44 5.75 -0.58 3.04
C ARG A 44 5.44 0.45 4.12
N LEU A 45 5.98 1.65 3.97
CA LEU A 45 5.68 2.78 4.83
C LEU A 45 4.40 3.47 4.36
N ARG A 46 3.52 3.74 5.32
CA ARG A 46 2.28 4.50 5.12
C ARG A 46 2.42 5.86 5.79
N TYR A 47 2.14 6.93 5.04
CA TYR A 47 1.96 8.28 5.56
C TYR A 47 0.49 8.72 5.47
N GLY A 48 0.13 9.74 6.24
CA GLY A 48 -1.25 10.24 6.33
C GLY A 48 -2.12 9.43 7.30
N PRO A 49 -3.46 9.49 7.19
CA PRO A 49 -4.36 8.76 8.09
C PRO A 49 -4.37 7.25 7.80
N PRO A 50 -4.68 6.38 8.79
CA PRO A 50 -4.91 4.96 8.56
C PRO A 50 -6.03 4.75 7.53
N THR A 51 -5.85 3.78 6.64
CA THR A 51 -6.88 3.37 5.67
C THR A 51 -7.17 1.88 5.84
N GLN A 52 -8.37 1.46 5.47
CA GLN A 52 -8.76 0.04 5.45
C GLN A 52 -8.48 -0.62 4.11
N TYR A 53 -8.24 0.18 3.07
CA TYR A 53 -8.03 -0.25 1.71
C TYR A 53 -6.81 0.47 1.11
N ALA A 54 -6.07 -0.25 0.30
CA ALA A 54 -5.08 0.26 -0.61
C ALA A 54 -5.74 0.53 -1.97
N MET A 55 -5.38 1.64 -2.61
CA MET A 55 -5.98 2.05 -3.87
C MET A 55 -4.94 2.78 -4.71
N GLN A 56 -5.00 2.60 -6.02
CA GLN A 56 -4.16 3.31 -7.00
C GLN A 56 -4.29 4.85 -6.90
N ARG A 57 -5.30 5.41 -6.23
CA ARG A 57 -5.42 6.87 -6.03
C ARG A 57 -4.76 7.37 -4.75
N ILE A 58 -4.27 6.47 -3.91
CA ILE A 58 -3.61 6.76 -2.64
C ILE A 58 -2.10 6.54 -2.89
N PRO A 59 -1.31 7.62 -2.99
CA PRO A 59 0.10 7.61 -3.39
C PRO A 59 0.95 6.51 -2.77
N TRP A 60 0.99 6.44 -1.43
CA TRP A 60 1.81 5.46 -0.72
C TRP A 60 1.41 4.01 -1.02
N SER A 61 0.20 3.74 -1.54
CA SER A 61 -0.33 2.40 -1.75
C SER A 61 -0.36 1.96 -3.22
N HIS A 62 0.28 2.73 -4.11
CA HIS A 62 0.45 2.31 -5.50
C HIS A 62 1.09 0.91 -5.59
N ASP A 63 0.50 0.09 -6.46
CA ASP A 63 0.86 -1.31 -6.75
C ASP A 63 0.85 -2.29 -5.58
N TYR A 64 0.47 -1.83 -4.38
CA TYR A 64 0.23 -2.70 -3.25
C TYR A 64 -1.01 -3.59 -3.49
N PRO A 65 -0.98 -4.87 -3.10
CA PRO A 65 0.11 -5.63 -2.49
C PRO A 65 0.95 -6.40 -3.52
N THR A 66 0.61 -6.30 -4.80
CA THR A 66 1.21 -7.07 -5.88
C THR A 66 2.71 -6.80 -5.99
N GLY A 67 3.11 -5.54 -5.86
CA GLY A 67 4.53 -5.14 -5.87
C GLY A 67 5.34 -5.85 -4.79
N GLU A 68 4.88 -5.82 -3.54
CA GLU A 68 5.55 -6.48 -2.40
C GLU A 68 5.64 -7.98 -2.61
N ARG A 69 4.54 -8.63 -3.00
CA ARG A 69 4.51 -10.09 -3.17
C ARG A 69 5.47 -10.57 -4.24
N HIS A 70 5.43 -9.93 -5.42
CA HIS A 70 6.35 -10.27 -6.50
C HIS A 70 7.80 -9.99 -6.11
N PHE A 71 8.06 -8.88 -5.43
CA PHE A 71 9.41 -8.59 -4.94
C PHE A 71 9.90 -9.68 -3.98
N MET A 72 9.07 -10.09 -3.00
CA MET A 72 9.44 -11.14 -2.06
C MET A 72 9.59 -12.51 -2.71
N GLN A 73 8.79 -12.84 -3.73
CA GLN A 73 8.97 -14.04 -4.54
C GLN A 73 10.33 -14.02 -5.26
N ILE A 74 10.69 -12.91 -5.92
CA ILE A 74 11.99 -12.76 -6.58
C ILE A 74 13.12 -12.90 -5.56
N MET A 75 13.02 -12.23 -4.41
CA MET A 75 14.01 -12.32 -3.35
C MET A 75 14.14 -13.74 -2.81
N ASN A 76 13.05 -14.49 -2.69
CA ASN A 76 13.08 -15.90 -2.30
C ASN A 76 13.81 -16.78 -3.32
N GLU A 77 13.65 -16.50 -4.62
CA GLU A 77 14.32 -17.27 -5.68
C GLU A 77 15.82 -16.94 -5.82
N VAL A 78 16.21 -15.69 -5.59
CA VAL A 78 17.59 -15.23 -5.85
C VAL A 78 18.46 -15.13 -4.59
N THR A 79 17.90 -15.40 -3.40
CA THR A 79 18.62 -15.33 -2.12
C THR A 79 18.25 -16.49 -1.19
N LEU A 80 18.88 -16.56 -0.01
CA LEU A 80 18.57 -17.55 1.04
C LEU A 80 17.74 -16.96 2.19
N LEU A 81 17.03 -15.85 1.97
CA LEU A 81 16.28 -15.15 3.03
C LEU A 81 15.10 -15.95 3.58
N ALA A 82 14.54 -16.88 2.81
CA ALA A 82 13.32 -17.63 3.13
C ALA A 82 12.17 -16.75 3.70
N PRO A 83 11.81 -15.64 3.04
CA PRO A 83 10.85 -14.68 3.57
C PRO A 83 9.39 -15.17 3.48
N HIS A 84 8.47 -14.39 4.04
CA HIS A 84 7.05 -14.51 3.69
C HIS A 84 6.82 -14.03 2.26
N ILE A 85 6.07 -14.79 1.46
CA ILE A 85 5.82 -14.49 0.04
C ILE A 85 4.35 -14.15 -0.27
N GLU A 86 3.45 -14.36 0.69
CA GLU A 86 2.02 -14.08 0.55
C GLU A 86 1.57 -12.87 1.38
N GLU A 87 2.09 -12.79 2.61
CA GLU A 87 1.85 -11.69 3.53
C GLU A 87 2.71 -10.46 3.15
N THR A 88 2.19 -9.29 3.50
CA THR A 88 2.89 -8.01 3.33
C THR A 88 2.73 -7.20 4.60
N ASN A 89 3.70 -6.35 4.90
CA ASN A 89 3.66 -5.53 6.11
C ASN A 89 3.57 -4.05 5.75
N ILE A 90 2.62 -3.36 6.36
CA ILE A 90 2.51 -1.91 6.31
C ILE A 90 2.74 -1.35 7.71
N HIS A 91 3.64 -0.38 7.84
CA HIS A 91 3.87 0.34 9.10
C HIS A 91 3.80 1.85 8.89
N ALA A 92 3.31 2.57 9.91
CA ALA A 92 3.40 4.02 9.97
C ALA A 92 4.82 4.45 10.36
N LEU A 93 5.19 5.70 10.08
CA LEU A 93 6.52 6.24 10.43
C LEU A 93 6.77 6.32 11.94
N ASN A 94 5.71 6.41 12.74
CA ASN A 94 5.75 6.40 14.21
C ASN A 94 5.32 5.08 14.84
N ASP A 95 5.18 4.01 14.05
CA ASP A 95 4.86 2.68 14.58
C ASP A 95 6.10 2.08 15.27
N PRO A 96 6.05 1.76 16.58
CA PRO A 96 7.16 1.13 17.29
C PRO A 96 7.61 -0.20 16.67
N GLU A 97 6.71 -0.92 16.01
CA GLU A 97 7.01 -2.20 15.36
C GLU A 97 7.94 -2.03 14.14
N LEU A 98 8.00 -0.84 13.54
CA LEU A 98 8.93 -0.54 12.45
C LEU A 98 10.39 -0.81 12.83
N PHE A 99 10.76 -0.61 14.10
CA PHE A 99 12.12 -0.85 14.60
C PHE A 99 12.54 -2.34 14.58
N ARG A 100 11.61 -3.27 14.32
CA ARG A 100 11.92 -4.69 14.14
C ARG A 100 12.35 -5.04 12.71
N HIS A 101 12.19 -4.11 11.78
CA HIS A 101 12.43 -4.32 10.36
C HIS A 101 13.58 -3.41 9.88
N PRO A 102 14.73 -3.95 9.45
CA PRO A 102 15.90 -3.13 9.11
C PRO A 102 15.77 -2.40 7.77
N VAL A 103 14.85 -2.83 6.90
CA VAL A 103 14.63 -2.26 5.57
C VAL A 103 13.15 -1.94 5.41
N ALA A 104 12.86 -0.71 4.97
CA ALA A 104 11.53 -0.28 4.62
C ALA A 104 11.50 0.43 3.26
N TYR A 105 10.31 0.58 2.71
CA TYR A 105 10.06 1.10 1.37
C TYR A 105 8.97 2.16 1.43
N MET A 106 9.16 3.27 0.72
CA MET A 106 8.16 4.32 0.61
C MET A 106 7.92 4.69 -0.85
N ALA A 107 6.70 4.45 -1.32
CA ALA A 107 6.24 4.93 -2.61
C ALA A 107 5.74 6.37 -2.51
N GLU A 108 6.06 7.15 -3.53
CA GLU A 108 5.61 8.52 -3.73
C GLU A 108 5.77 9.45 -2.51
N PRO A 109 6.95 9.54 -1.85
CA PRO A 109 7.19 10.48 -0.76
C PRO A 109 6.87 11.94 -1.11
N GLY A 110 6.77 12.33 -2.38
CA GLY A 110 6.40 13.69 -2.79
C GLY A 110 5.07 14.20 -2.21
N PHE A 111 4.15 13.30 -1.83
CA PHE A 111 2.84 13.64 -1.24
C PHE A 111 2.77 13.47 0.28
N TRP A 112 3.87 13.15 0.95
CA TRP A 112 3.84 12.96 2.40
C TRP A 112 3.67 14.29 3.14
N THR A 113 3.02 14.23 4.30
CA THR A 113 3.08 15.31 5.30
C THR A 113 3.34 14.61 6.62
N LEU A 114 4.44 14.96 7.27
CA LEU A 114 4.85 14.34 8.52
C LEU A 114 4.36 15.16 9.71
N THR A 115 3.80 14.48 10.70
CA THR A 115 3.67 15.04 12.05
C THR A 115 5.04 15.08 12.73
N GLU A 116 5.18 15.92 13.75
CA GLU A 116 6.39 15.95 14.59
C GLU A 116 6.73 14.56 15.17
N THR A 117 5.71 13.79 15.55
CA THR A 117 5.90 12.43 16.09
C THR A 117 6.42 11.45 15.03
N GLU A 118 5.92 11.54 13.80
CA GLU A 118 6.40 10.71 12.68
C GLU A 118 7.82 11.11 12.28
N ALA A 119 8.10 12.41 12.18
CA ALA A 119 9.43 12.91 11.88
C ALA A 119 10.46 12.48 12.94
N ALA A 120 10.14 12.63 14.23
CA ALA A 120 11.04 12.25 15.32
C ALA A 120 11.28 10.74 15.38
N SER A 121 10.23 9.92 15.27
CA SER A 121 10.34 8.46 15.26
C SER A 121 11.11 7.95 14.04
N PHE A 122 10.79 8.46 12.85
CA PHE A 122 11.45 8.05 11.62
C PHE A 122 12.92 8.46 11.59
N ARG A 123 13.26 9.66 12.09
CA ARG A 123 14.65 10.06 12.32
C ARG A 123 15.36 9.06 13.24
N ALA A 124 14.73 8.65 14.33
CA ALA A 124 15.31 7.66 15.24
C ALA A 124 15.48 6.28 14.58
N TYR A 125 14.55 5.84 13.73
CA TYR A 125 14.67 4.62 12.93
C TYR A 125 15.94 4.65 12.07
N LEU A 126 16.12 5.71 11.27
CA LEU A 126 17.29 5.90 10.43
C LEU A 126 18.59 5.96 11.25
N GLN A 127 18.59 6.68 12.37
CA GLN A 127 19.76 6.79 13.24
C GLN A 127 20.15 5.50 13.95
N LYS A 128 19.21 4.57 14.13
CA LYS A 128 19.47 3.23 14.69
C LYS A 128 19.87 2.21 13.62
N GLY A 129 20.12 2.65 12.38
CA GLY A 129 20.58 1.80 11.28
C GLY A 129 19.45 1.30 10.37
N GLY A 130 18.22 1.78 10.56
CA GLY A 130 17.14 1.53 9.62
C GLY A 130 17.46 2.09 8.24
N PHE A 131 17.15 1.31 7.20
CA PHE A 131 17.36 1.68 5.81
C PHE A 131 16.00 1.89 5.13
N VAL A 132 15.90 2.92 4.27
CA VAL A 132 14.70 3.18 3.48
C VAL A 132 15.04 3.31 2.01
N ILE A 133 14.24 2.63 1.19
CA ILE A 133 14.16 2.82 -0.25
C ILE A 133 13.00 3.77 -0.52
N PHE A 134 13.29 4.90 -1.17
CA PHE A 134 12.27 5.82 -1.67
C PHE A 134 12.06 5.57 -3.16
N ASP A 135 10.81 5.43 -3.58
CA ASP A 135 10.41 5.27 -4.97
C ASP A 135 9.53 6.43 -5.40
N ASP A 136 9.93 7.07 -6.50
CA ASP A 136 9.29 8.21 -7.16
C ASP A 136 9.01 9.44 -6.28
N PHE A 137 9.59 10.59 -6.62
CA PHE A 137 9.32 11.87 -5.93
C PHE A 137 8.35 12.77 -6.73
N ALA A 138 7.54 12.20 -7.64
CA ALA A 138 6.62 12.95 -8.47
C ALA A 138 5.83 14.01 -7.70
N GLU A 139 5.95 15.26 -8.14
CA GLU A 139 5.27 16.42 -7.55
C GLU A 139 3.87 16.66 -8.17
N ASN A 140 3.57 15.99 -9.28
CA ASN A 140 2.31 16.12 -10.02
C ASN A 140 1.75 14.74 -10.37
N ARG A 141 0.43 14.56 -10.24
CA ARG A 141 -0.28 13.40 -10.79
C ARG A 141 -0.61 13.69 -12.25
N GLY A 142 -0.08 12.88 -13.17
CA GLY A 142 -0.41 12.94 -14.60
C GLY A 142 -1.89 12.72 -14.88
#